data_AF-A0A3M7C3H4-F1
#
_entry.id   AF-A0A3M7C3H4-F1
#
_cell.length_a   1.000
_cell.length_b   1.000
_cell.length_c   1.000
_cell.angle_alpha   90.00
_cell.angle_beta   90.00
_cell.angle_gamma   90.00
#
_symmetry.space_group_name_H-M   'P 1'
#
loop_
_entity.id
_entity.type
_entity.pdbx_description
1 polymer ?
#
loop_
_entity_poly.entity_id
_entity_poly.type
_entity_poly.pdbx_seq_one_letter_code
_entity_poly.pdbx_strand_id
1 'polypeptide(L)'
;MRAFQDGKQWYAGPLQGTALAQKAIRTLLWDAYASHPTLFQAALFISGTHSNSCGLPPTAVHHMGSGMLVLRGASLDSIQAAVFASDATDASSTPIAIALLAGWERRYGDPESYAVHMNAWRSLSLPAKALEENNVSTLTEVTLEIFRGALDERSFVSPSEVKVASTASASNSQRRLPLGFKVFNVARPEVRSLLMLIAIVNAFKPNDLSMMPARRKLGLEILAWSPTHTISAGPVPWAEESYDQLELNALYHARAALISINGTIYRKTLDTLKIAMMFQIQAALDVHCVSCQHLNTDALLGTKYEELAFWSRFTLCAISRDPDRDGYIKRLLHALRLDSWEKVKAVLERHMELRPLFEDKCRAFYDLLMVLPQHEPSWPGRVQVIS
;
A
#
# COMPACT_ATOMS: atom_id res chain seq x y z
N MET A 1 -17.17 -31.62 -12.51
CA MET A 1 -17.83 -30.65 -13.41
C MET A 1 -18.81 -29.73 -12.64
N ARG A 2 -18.30 -28.90 -11.72
CA ARG A 2 -19.11 -27.94 -10.91
C ARG A 2 -18.34 -26.67 -10.54
N ALA A 3 -17.36 -26.27 -11.36
CA ALA A 3 -16.48 -25.12 -11.09
C ALA A 3 -16.34 -24.16 -12.29
N PHE A 4 -17.26 -24.20 -13.27
CA PHE A 4 -17.10 -23.49 -14.55
C PHE A 4 -18.29 -22.61 -14.96
N GLN A 5 -19.09 -22.10 -14.01
CA GLN A 5 -20.22 -21.21 -14.33
C GLN A 5 -20.19 -19.83 -13.64
N ASP A 6 -19.29 -19.59 -12.68
CA ASP A 6 -19.38 -18.37 -11.84
C ASP A 6 -18.74 -17.11 -12.46
N GLY A 7 -18.13 -17.19 -13.64
CA GLY A 7 -17.54 -16.02 -14.33
C GLY A 7 -18.50 -15.22 -15.23
N LYS A 8 -19.78 -15.62 -15.35
CA LYS A 8 -20.66 -15.21 -16.48
C LYS A 8 -21.76 -14.17 -16.18
N GLN A 9 -21.75 -13.48 -15.05
CA GLN A 9 -22.77 -12.43 -14.79
C GLN A 9 -22.12 -11.07 -14.59
N TRP A 10 -22.16 -10.22 -15.62
CA TRP A 10 -21.53 -8.89 -15.60
C TRP A 10 -22.57 -7.76 -15.60
N TYR A 11 -22.50 -7.00 -14.51
CA TYR A 11 -22.58 -5.55 -14.24
C TYR A 11 -23.60 -4.54 -14.79
N ALA A 12 -24.52 -4.85 -15.71
CA ALA A 12 -25.57 -3.85 -16.05
C ALA A 12 -26.78 -3.91 -15.10
N GLY A 13 -27.39 -5.09 -14.93
CA GLY A 13 -28.58 -5.29 -14.08
C GLY A 13 -28.43 -5.03 -12.56
N PRO A 14 -27.26 -5.22 -11.93
CA PRO A 14 -27.17 -5.14 -10.47
C PRO A 14 -26.94 -3.74 -9.88
N LEU A 15 -26.51 -2.77 -10.68
CA LEU A 15 -26.49 -1.37 -10.23
C LEU A 15 -27.92 -0.82 -10.03
N GLN A 16 -28.91 -1.42 -10.70
CA GLN A 16 -30.35 -1.24 -10.44
C GLN A 16 -30.92 -2.25 -9.42
N GLY A 17 -30.09 -3.15 -8.87
CA GLY A 17 -30.50 -4.27 -8.02
C GLY A 17 -30.59 -3.92 -6.52
N THR A 18 -31.21 -4.82 -5.76
CA THR A 18 -31.34 -4.72 -4.29
C THR A 18 -29.97 -4.63 -3.60
N ALA A 19 -29.92 -4.09 -2.38
CA ALA A 19 -28.70 -3.95 -1.58
C ALA A 19 -27.87 -5.27 -1.47
N LEU A 20 -28.54 -6.42 -1.51
CA LEU A 20 -27.92 -7.74 -1.50
C LEU A 20 -27.13 -8.04 -2.78
N ALA A 21 -27.67 -7.70 -3.95
CA ALA A 21 -27.01 -7.91 -5.24
C ALA A 21 -25.76 -7.02 -5.36
N GLN A 22 -25.85 -5.76 -4.92
CA GLN A 22 -24.71 -4.84 -4.87
C GLN A 22 -23.59 -5.36 -3.95
N LYS A 23 -23.96 -5.91 -2.77
CA LYS A 23 -22.99 -6.51 -1.85
C LYS A 23 -22.29 -7.73 -2.45
N ALA A 24 -23.03 -8.67 -3.02
CA ALA A 24 -22.47 -9.87 -3.64
C ALA A 24 -21.45 -9.54 -4.73
N ILE A 25 -21.73 -8.49 -5.50
CA ILE A 25 -20.89 -8.05 -6.60
C ILE A 25 -19.61 -7.34 -6.14
N ARG A 26 -19.70 -6.55 -5.06
CA ARG A 26 -18.51 -5.99 -4.42
C ARG A 26 -17.58 -7.10 -3.91
N THR A 27 -18.14 -8.18 -3.36
CA THR A 27 -17.36 -9.37 -2.97
C THR A 27 -16.68 -10.02 -4.17
N LEU A 28 -17.41 -10.25 -5.27
CA LEU A 28 -16.85 -10.83 -6.50
C LEU A 28 -15.71 -9.97 -7.08
N LEU A 29 -15.88 -8.65 -7.12
CA LEU A 29 -14.81 -7.75 -7.56
C LEU A 29 -13.61 -7.78 -6.64
N TRP A 30 -13.83 -7.80 -5.32
CA TRP A 30 -12.75 -7.89 -4.34
C TRP A 30 -11.89 -9.15 -4.52
N ASP A 31 -12.53 -10.28 -4.80
CA ASP A 31 -11.84 -11.53 -5.13
C ASP A 31 -11.14 -11.48 -6.49
N ALA A 32 -11.76 -10.85 -7.49
CA ALA A 32 -11.22 -10.69 -8.83
C ALA A 32 -9.97 -9.80 -8.87
N TYR A 33 -9.97 -8.66 -8.15
CA TYR A 33 -8.79 -7.79 -8.02
C TYR A 33 -7.58 -8.55 -7.48
N ALA A 34 -7.78 -9.55 -6.64
CA ALA A 34 -6.70 -10.32 -6.05
C ALA A 34 -6.25 -11.49 -6.92
N SER A 35 -7.16 -12.05 -7.70
CA SER A 35 -6.92 -13.31 -8.42
C SER A 35 -6.31 -13.09 -9.81
N HIS A 36 -6.65 -11.98 -10.48
CA HIS A 36 -6.21 -11.71 -11.85
C HIS A 36 -5.05 -10.69 -11.88
N PRO A 37 -3.87 -11.04 -12.42
CA PRO A 37 -2.68 -10.16 -12.43
C PRO A 37 -2.91 -8.75 -13.01
N THR A 38 -3.48 -8.65 -14.22
CA THR A 38 -3.71 -7.35 -14.89
C THR A 38 -4.69 -6.48 -14.12
N LEU A 39 -5.77 -7.09 -13.63
CA LEU A 39 -6.78 -6.38 -12.83
C LEU A 39 -6.24 -5.99 -11.45
N PHE A 40 -5.40 -6.84 -10.84
CA PHE A 40 -4.69 -6.49 -9.61
C PHE A 40 -3.82 -5.26 -9.82
N GLN A 41 -3.04 -5.21 -10.90
CA GLN A 41 -2.16 -4.07 -11.16
C GLN A 41 -2.96 -2.77 -11.37
N ALA A 42 -4.07 -2.82 -12.10
CA ALA A 42 -4.97 -1.67 -12.22
C ALA A 42 -5.55 -1.28 -10.85
N ALA A 43 -6.07 -2.24 -10.07
CA ALA A 43 -6.62 -1.99 -8.74
C ALA A 43 -5.58 -1.42 -7.76
N LEU A 44 -4.32 -1.83 -7.86
CA LEU A 44 -3.20 -1.34 -7.05
C LEU A 44 -2.86 0.12 -7.37
N PHE A 45 -2.97 0.53 -8.63
CA PHE A 45 -2.89 1.93 -9.00
C PHE A 45 -4.07 2.72 -8.42
N ILE A 46 -5.31 2.24 -8.61
CA ILE A 46 -6.51 2.93 -8.11
C ILE A 46 -6.49 3.08 -6.58
N SER A 47 -5.99 2.08 -5.84
CA SER A 47 -5.99 2.13 -4.38
C SER A 47 -5.17 3.28 -3.82
N GLY A 48 -4.12 3.73 -4.52
CA GLY A 48 -3.32 4.89 -4.09
C GLY A 48 -3.91 6.26 -4.44
N THR A 49 -5.08 6.35 -5.08
CA THR A 49 -5.64 7.61 -5.62
C THR A 49 -5.69 8.74 -4.59
N HIS A 50 -6.21 8.46 -3.39
CA HIS A 50 -6.42 9.47 -2.34
C HIS A 50 -5.38 9.41 -1.22
N SER A 51 -4.47 8.43 -1.28
CA SER A 51 -3.42 8.20 -0.28
C SER A 51 -2.04 8.21 -0.96
N ASN A 52 -1.90 9.11 -1.94
CA ASN A 52 -0.79 9.22 -2.89
C ASN A 52 0.50 9.78 -2.29
N SER A 53 0.47 10.20 -1.03
CA SER A 53 1.61 10.68 -0.26
C SER A 53 1.66 10.02 1.12
N CYS A 54 2.83 10.05 1.74
CA CYS A 54 3.01 9.74 3.15
C CYS A 54 3.52 10.99 3.85
N GLY A 55 2.69 11.57 4.73
CA GLY A 55 3.07 12.75 5.54
C GLY A 55 2.81 14.12 4.90
N LEU A 56 2.15 14.18 3.73
CA LEU A 56 1.60 15.43 3.20
C LEU A 56 0.07 15.37 3.28
N PRO A 57 -0.60 16.46 3.68
CA PRO A 57 -2.05 16.52 3.60
C PRO A 57 -2.50 16.51 2.14
N PRO A 58 -3.71 16.04 1.83
CA PRO A 58 -4.24 16.01 0.46
C PRO A 58 -4.20 17.37 -0.25
N THR A 59 -4.36 18.47 0.50
CA THR A 59 -4.30 19.85 -0.01
C THR A 59 -2.92 20.26 -0.53
N ALA A 60 -1.85 19.62 -0.06
CA ALA A 60 -0.48 19.88 -0.48
C ALA A 60 -0.06 19.05 -1.71
N VAL A 61 -0.92 18.15 -2.19
CA VAL A 61 -0.63 17.29 -3.34
C VAL A 61 -1.39 17.78 -4.57
N HIS A 62 -0.75 18.64 -5.36
CA HIS A 62 -1.34 19.24 -6.56
C HIS A 62 -1.27 18.34 -7.80
N HIS A 63 -0.41 17.32 -7.79
CA HIS A 63 -0.17 16.42 -8.91
C HIS A 63 -0.04 14.98 -8.43
N MET A 64 -0.15 14.03 -9.36
CA MET A 64 0.10 12.63 -9.08
C MET A 64 1.52 12.43 -8.52
N GLY A 65 1.64 11.84 -7.34
CA GLY A 65 2.94 11.50 -6.75
C GLY A 65 3.72 10.52 -7.64
N SER A 66 5.06 10.56 -7.56
CA SER A 66 5.93 9.72 -8.40
C SER A 66 5.68 8.22 -8.22
N GLY A 67 5.38 7.75 -7.01
CA GLY A 67 4.96 6.36 -6.78
C GLY A 67 3.69 5.97 -7.55
N MET A 68 2.72 6.89 -7.63
CA MET A 68 1.50 6.68 -8.41
C MET A 68 1.75 6.70 -9.92
N LEU A 69 2.69 7.52 -10.40
CA LEU A 69 3.12 7.50 -11.81
C LEU A 69 3.74 6.14 -12.19
N VAL A 70 4.56 5.57 -11.31
CA VAL A 70 5.12 4.21 -11.52
C VAL A 70 4.00 3.17 -11.59
N LEU A 71 3.03 3.23 -10.68
CA LEU A 71 1.90 2.30 -10.68
C LEU A 71 1.01 2.46 -11.93
N ARG A 72 0.75 3.70 -12.37
CA ARG A 72 0.02 4.01 -13.61
C ARG A 72 0.73 3.38 -14.80
N GLY A 73 2.03 3.62 -14.97
CA GLY A 73 2.84 3.05 -16.04
C GLY A 73 2.79 1.52 -16.05
N ALA A 74 2.98 0.90 -14.88
CA ALA A 74 2.87 -0.55 -14.74
C ALA A 74 1.47 -1.11 -15.07
N SER A 75 0.39 -0.37 -14.79
CA SER A 75 -0.96 -0.75 -15.20
C SER A 75 -1.14 -0.68 -16.73
N LEU A 76 -0.58 0.35 -17.38
CA LEU A 76 -0.59 0.48 -18.84
C LEU A 76 0.16 -0.68 -19.49
N ASP A 77 1.40 -0.95 -19.05
CA ASP A 77 2.23 -2.04 -19.56
C ASP A 77 1.53 -3.40 -19.38
N SER A 78 0.93 -3.62 -18.21
CA SER A 78 0.22 -4.88 -17.91
C SER A 78 -1.02 -5.08 -18.77
N ILE A 79 -1.76 -4.02 -19.10
CA ILE A 79 -2.90 -4.10 -20.03
C ILE A 79 -2.42 -4.31 -21.45
N GLN A 80 -1.40 -3.57 -21.89
CA GLN A 80 -0.85 -3.70 -23.23
C GLN A 80 -0.35 -5.13 -23.48
N ALA A 81 0.42 -5.70 -22.54
CA ALA A 81 0.88 -7.08 -22.62
C ALA A 81 -0.28 -8.08 -22.66
N ALA A 82 -1.36 -7.83 -21.89
CA ALA A 82 -2.52 -8.72 -21.87
C ALA A 82 -3.38 -8.62 -23.14
N VAL A 83 -3.44 -7.47 -23.79
CA VAL A 83 -4.17 -7.27 -25.07
C VAL A 83 -3.44 -7.95 -26.23
N PHE A 84 -2.10 -7.91 -26.24
CA PHE A 84 -1.28 -8.53 -27.28
C PHE A 84 -0.98 -10.01 -27.05
N ALA A 85 -1.40 -10.58 -25.91
CA ALA A 85 -1.20 -11.99 -25.63
C ALA A 85 -2.05 -12.87 -26.58
N SER A 86 -1.39 -13.78 -27.29
CA SER A 86 -2.03 -14.72 -28.24
C SER A 86 -2.98 -15.73 -27.58
N ASP A 87 -2.83 -15.95 -26.27
CA ASP A 87 -3.64 -16.87 -25.46
C ASP A 87 -4.70 -16.14 -24.62
N ALA A 88 -5.23 -15.01 -25.12
CA ALA A 88 -6.34 -14.27 -24.51
C ALA A 88 -7.63 -15.12 -24.53
N THR A 89 -7.64 -16.20 -23.75
CA THR A 89 -8.78 -17.05 -23.50
C THR A 89 -9.90 -16.24 -22.85
N ASP A 90 -11.15 -16.64 -23.10
CA ASP A 90 -12.41 -16.00 -22.65
C ASP A 90 -12.55 -15.71 -21.14
N ALA A 91 -11.53 -16.03 -20.33
CA ALA A 91 -11.43 -15.79 -18.89
C ALA A 91 -10.61 -14.52 -18.52
N SER A 92 -10.40 -13.61 -19.47
CA SER A 92 -9.60 -12.41 -19.27
C SER A 92 -10.35 -11.34 -18.48
N SER A 93 -9.86 -10.98 -17.29
CA SER A 93 -10.33 -9.81 -16.52
C SER A 93 -9.78 -8.48 -17.08
N THR A 94 -9.08 -8.51 -18.22
CA THR A 94 -8.52 -7.32 -18.91
C THR A 94 -9.57 -6.27 -19.27
N PRO A 95 -10.80 -6.60 -19.69
CA PRO A 95 -11.84 -5.59 -19.88
C PRO A 95 -12.11 -4.78 -18.61
N ILE A 96 -12.19 -5.41 -17.42
CA ILE A 96 -12.36 -4.67 -16.15
C ILE A 96 -11.19 -3.74 -15.93
N ALA A 97 -9.96 -4.22 -16.16
CA ALA A 97 -8.77 -3.40 -15.97
C ALA A 97 -8.78 -2.16 -16.88
N ILE A 98 -9.17 -2.32 -18.16
CA ILE A 98 -9.33 -1.22 -19.12
C ILE A 98 -10.41 -0.25 -18.66
N ALA A 99 -11.60 -0.74 -18.30
CA ALA A 99 -12.69 0.10 -17.80
C ALA A 99 -12.30 0.85 -16.52
N LEU A 100 -11.57 0.19 -15.63
CA LEU A 100 -11.14 0.76 -14.36
C LEU A 100 -10.15 1.92 -14.58
N LEU A 101 -9.19 1.76 -15.50
CA LEU A 101 -8.30 2.85 -15.90
C LEU A 101 -9.04 3.96 -16.63
N ALA A 102 -9.90 3.63 -17.61
CA ALA A 102 -10.70 4.61 -18.32
C ALA A 102 -11.55 5.47 -17.35
N GLY A 103 -12.20 4.82 -16.38
CA GLY A 103 -12.99 5.51 -15.36
C GLY A 103 -12.15 6.42 -14.48
N TRP A 104 -10.91 6.03 -14.16
CA TRP A 104 -9.97 6.85 -13.40
C TRP A 104 -9.48 8.04 -14.22
N GLU A 105 -9.05 7.84 -15.47
CA GLU A 105 -8.59 8.91 -16.36
C GLU A 105 -9.67 9.95 -16.61
N ARG A 106 -10.93 9.52 -16.78
CA ARG A 106 -12.08 10.44 -16.91
C ARG A 106 -12.24 11.37 -15.72
N ARG A 107 -11.91 10.90 -14.51
CA ARG A 107 -12.17 11.62 -13.26
C ARG A 107 -10.97 12.42 -12.75
N TYR A 108 -9.77 11.89 -12.93
CA TYR A 108 -8.55 12.39 -12.31
C TYR A 108 -7.39 12.61 -13.30
N GLY A 109 -7.48 11.99 -14.47
CA GLY A 109 -6.46 12.06 -15.49
C GLY A 109 -6.76 13.11 -16.54
N ASP A 110 -6.35 12.83 -17.77
CA ASP A 110 -6.49 13.74 -18.89
C ASP A 110 -7.41 13.19 -20.00
N PRO A 111 -8.04 14.07 -20.81
CA PRO A 111 -8.97 13.64 -21.86
C PRO A 111 -8.35 12.75 -22.94
N GLU A 112 -7.04 12.90 -23.22
CA GLU A 112 -6.35 12.13 -24.26
C GLU A 112 -6.14 10.69 -23.81
N SER A 113 -5.62 10.50 -22.59
CA SER A 113 -5.49 9.20 -21.93
C SER A 113 -6.84 8.50 -21.80
N TYR A 114 -7.89 9.23 -21.41
CA TYR A 114 -9.25 8.70 -21.38
C TYR A 114 -9.71 8.20 -22.75
N ALA A 115 -9.50 8.98 -23.82
CA ALA A 115 -9.87 8.60 -25.17
C ALA A 115 -9.14 7.33 -25.65
N VAL A 116 -7.85 7.18 -25.32
CA VAL A 116 -7.06 5.98 -25.64
C VAL A 116 -7.69 4.73 -24.98
N HIS A 117 -8.00 4.79 -23.68
CA HIS A 117 -8.61 3.66 -23.00
C HIS A 117 -10.03 3.35 -23.48
N MET A 118 -10.81 4.38 -23.82
CA MET A 118 -12.14 4.16 -24.38
C MET A 118 -12.09 3.56 -25.79
N ASN A 119 -11.12 3.92 -26.61
CA ASN A 119 -10.90 3.27 -27.89
C ASN A 119 -10.54 1.79 -27.72
N ALA A 120 -9.66 1.48 -26.76
CA ALA A 120 -9.37 0.09 -26.41
C ALA A 120 -10.63 -0.65 -25.94
N TRP A 121 -11.42 -0.05 -25.04
CA TRP A 121 -12.69 -0.62 -24.55
C TRP A 121 -13.67 -0.92 -25.70
N ARG A 122 -13.88 0.02 -26.63
CA ARG A 122 -14.79 -0.13 -27.78
C ARG A 122 -14.33 -1.21 -28.76
N SER A 123 -13.03 -1.52 -28.80
CA SER A 123 -12.48 -2.58 -29.66
C SER A 123 -12.67 -3.99 -29.09
N LEU A 124 -13.05 -4.12 -27.82
CA LEU A 124 -13.24 -5.41 -27.17
C LEU A 124 -14.55 -6.07 -27.63
N SER A 125 -14.52 -7.38 -27.85
CA SER A 125 -15.74 -8.19 -28.00
C SER A 125 -16.41 -8.41 -26.65
N LEU A 126 -17.23 -7.44 -26.24
CA LEU A 126 -17.89 -7.44 -24.94
C LEU A 126 -19.20 -8.26 -24.97
N PRO A 127 -19.56 -8.93 -23.86
CA PRO A 127 -20.84 -9.62 -23.75
C PRO A 127 -22.02 -8.63 -23.77
N ALA A 128 -23.22 -9.08 -24.18
CA ALA A 128 -24.42 -8.24 -24.33
C ALA A 128 -24.88 -7.51 -23.05
N LYS A 129 -24.38 -7.89 -21.87
CA LYS A 129 -24.67 -7.23 -20.57
C LYS A 129 -23.45 -6.48 -20.00
N ALA A 130 -22.42 -6.22 -20.80
CA ALA A 130 -21.26 -5.46 -20.36
C ALA A 130 -21.65 -4.06 -19.89
N LEU A 131 -20.74 -3.45 -19.13
CA LEU A 131 -20.89 -2.09 -18.63
C LEU A 131 -21.07 -1.12 -19.80
N GLU A 132 -22.10 -0.29 -19.76
CA GLU A 132 -22.26 0.77 -20.76
C GLU A 132 -21.15 1.81 -20.60
N GLU A 133 -20.73 2.42 -21.70
CA GLU A 133 -19.68 3.45 -21.74
C GLU A 133 -19.91 4.59 -20.72
N ASN A 134 -21.16 5.01 -20.57
CA ASN A 134 -21.54 6.05 -19.62
C ASN A 134 -21.28 5.66 -18.15
N ASN A 135 -21.25 4.36 -17.85
CA ASN A 135 -21.11 3.80 -16.50
C ASN A 135 -19.67 3.38 -16.19
N VAL A 136 -18.71 3.55 -17.12
CA VAL A 136 -17.30 3.18 -16.93
C VAL A 136 -16.66 3.90 -15.72
N SER A 137 -16.98 5.17 -15.50
CA SER A 137 -16.50 5.92 -14.33
C SER A 137 -17.06 5.41 -13.00
N THR A 138 -18.28 4.85 -13.00
CA THR A 138 -18.90 4.29 -11.80
C THR A 138 -18.11 3.11 -11.26
N LEU A 139 -17.42 2.34 -12.12
CA LEU A 139 -16.58 1.23 -11.69
C LEU A 139 -15.43 1.71 -10.78
N THR A 140 -14.79 2.84 -11.10
CA THR A 140 -13.73 3.43 -10.26
C THR A 140 -14.26 3.83 -8.89
N GLU A 141 -15.45 4.44 -8.83
CA GLU A 141 -16.11 4.81 -7.57
C GLU A 141 -16.45 3.59 -6.71
N VAL A 142 -17.04 2.56 -7.33
CA VAL A 142 -17.34 1.29 -6.66
C VAL A 142 -16.05 0.63 -6.15
N THR A 143 -14.97 0.69 -6.92
CA THR A 143 -13.66 0.15 -6.53
C THR A 143 -13.11 0.86 -5.28
N LEU A 144 -13.15 2.19 -5.25
CA LEU A 144 -12.72 2.98 -4.09
C LEU A 144 -13.58 2.69 -2.85
N GLU A 145 -14.91 2.54 -3.02
CA GLU A 145 -15.80 2.14 -1.94
C GLU A 145 -15.57 0.70 -1.45
N ILE A 146 -15.17 -0.24 -2.33
CA ILE A 146 -14.75 -1.59 -1.92
C ILE A 146 -13.52 -1.51 -1.01
N PHE A 147 -12.51 -0.71 -1.37
CA PHE A 147 -11.32 -0.55 -0.54
C PHE A 147 -11.65 0.09 0.81
N ARG A 148 -12.50 1.13 0.80
CA ARG A 148 -13.02 1.78 2.01
C ARG A 148 -13.70 0.77 2.93
N GLY A 149 -14.63 -0.01 2.38
CA GLY A 149 -15.38 -1.03 3.12
C GLY A 149 -14.48 -2.12 3.71
N ALA A 150 -13.49 -2.61 2.94
CA ALA A 150 -12.54 -3.60 3.44
C ALA A 150 -11.69 -3.08 4.62
N LEU A 151 -11.27 -1.80 4.57
CA LEU A 151 -10.55 -1.16 5.67
C LEU A 151 -11.44 -0.92 6.89
N ASP A 152 -12.69 -0.49 6.68
CA ASP A 152 -13.66 -0.29 7.75
C ASP A 152 -13.97 -1.61 8.46
N GLU A 153 -14.14 -2.72 7.73
CA GLU A 153 -14.30 -4.08 8.29
C GLU A 153 -13.13 -4.46 9.20
N ARG A 154 -11.88 -4.09 8.84
CA ARG A 154 -10.71 -4.34 9.69
C ARG A 154 -10.71 -3.53 10.98
N SER A 155 -11.38 -2.38 11.00
CA SER A 155 -11.43 -1.52 12.18
C SER A 155 -12.23 -2.12 13.34
N PHE A 156 -13.13 -3.08 13.06
CA PHE A 156 -13.96 -3.76 14.06
C PHE A 156 -13.26 -4.96 14.70
N VAL A 157 -12.15 -5.44 14.13
CA VAL A 157 -11.39 -6.54 14.71
C VAL A 157 -10.49 -5.98 15.79
N SER A 158 -10.71 -6.37 17.05
CA SER A 158 -9.90 -5.89 18.17
C SER A 158 -8.41 -6.27 17.97
N PRO A 159 -7.46 -5.32 18.11
CA PRO A 159 -6.03 -5.60 18.01
C PRO A 159 -5.53 -6.64 19.02
N SER A 160 -6.23 -6.80 20.15
CA SER A 160 -5.94 -7.80 21.19
C SER A 160 -6.64 -9.15 20.96
N GLU A 161 -7.60 -9.23 20.03
CA GLU A 161 -8.44 -10.41 19.78
C GLU A 161 -8.19 -11.05 18.40
N VAL A 162 -7.01 -10.86 17.80
CA VAL A 162 -6.65 -11.54 16.54
C VAL A 162 -6.43 -13.04 16.79
N LYS A 163 -7.53 -13.76 17.03
CA LYS A 163 -7.70 -15.20 16.89
C LYS A 163 -8.46 -15.43 15.59
N VAL A 164 -7.77 -15.32 14.46
CA VAL A 164 -8.35 -15.79 13.21
C VAL A 164 -8.37 -17.31 13.28
N ALA A 165 -9.57 -17.89 13.31
CA ALA A 165 -9.77 -19.32 13.25
C ALA A 165 -9.07 -19.87 12.00
N SER A 166 -7.95 -20.59 12.19
CA SER A 166 -7.37 -21.37 11.12
C SER A 166 -8.22 -22.63 10.94
N THR A 167 -9.07 -22.66 9.92
CA THR A 167 -9.50 -23.94 9.34
C THR A 167 -8.34 -24.48 8.48
N ALA A 168 -7.22 -24.78 9.13
CA ALA A 168 -6.13 -25.60 8.63
C ALA A 168 -5.07 -25.69 9.74
N SER A 169 -4.90 -26.90 10.26
CA SER A 169 -3.83 -27.29 11.18
C SER A 169 -2.45 -26.88 10.63
N ALA A 170 -1.74 -25.95 11.28
CA ALA A 170 -0.29 -26.00 11.50
C ALA A 170 0.26 -24.78 12.28
N SER A 171 0.80 -25.05 13.48
CA SER A 171 1.81 -24.28 14.24
C SER A 171 1.40 -22.95 14.94
N ASN A 172 1.78 -22.88 16.22
CA ASN A 172 1.62 -21.82 17.23
C ASN A 172 2.18 -20.42 16.87
N SER A 173 1.79 -19.81 15.75
CA SER A 173 2.04 -18.38 15.49
C SER A 173 0.74 -17.58 15.69
N GLN A 174 0.45 -17.23 16.95
CA GLN A 174 -0.58 -16.22 17.21
C GLN A 174 -0.14 -14.92 16.53
N ARG A 175 -0.97 -14.40 15.62
CA ARG A 175 -0.79 -13.10 14.96
C ARG A 175 -0.85 -12.00 16.03
N ARG A 176 0.30 -11.61 16.56
CA ARG A 176 0.39 -10.60 17.63
C ARG A 176 0.94 -9.31 17.05
N LEU A 177 0.29 -8.19 17.39
CA LEU A 177 0.80 -6.86 17.10
C LEU A 177 2.16 -6.69 17.81
N PRO A 178 3.24 -6.28 17.11
CA PRO A 178 4.52 -6.00 17.75
C PRO A 178 4.40 -4.94 18.84
N LEU A 179 5.22 -5.07 19.89
CA LEU A 179 5.10 -4.24 21.10
C LEU A 179 5.27 -2.74 20.84
N GLY A 180 6.10 -2.37 19.86
CA GLY A 180 6.35 -0.98 19.49
C GLY A 180 5.10 -0.23 19.02
N PHE A 181 4.07 -0.93 18.54
CA PHE A 181 2.82 -0.30 18.10
C PHE A 181 1.77 -0.12 19.20
N LYS A 182 2.03 -0.57 20.44
CA LYS A 182 1.10 -0.37 21.56
C LYS A 182 1.00 1.09 22.03
N VAL A 183 1.83 1.97 21.49
CA VAL A 183 1.86 3.42 21.81
C VAL A 183 0.68 4.19 21.21
N PHE A 184 0.00 3.60 20.22
CA PHE A 184 -1.12 4.21 19.49
C PHE A 184 -2.44 4.14 20.27
N ASN A 185 -3.25 5.18 20.13
CA ASN A 185 -4.60 5.22 20.68
C ASN A 185 -5.58 4.43 19.78
N VAL A 186 -6.03 3.28 20.28
CA VAL A 186 -6.96 2.40 19.54
C VAL A 186 -8.41 2.86 19.56
N ALA A 187 -8.73 4.04 20.11
CA ALA A 187 -10.09 4.59 20.09
C ALA A 187 -10.55 4.92 18.66
N ARG A 188 -9.63 5.31 17.76
CA ARG A 188 -9.95 5.64 16.37
C ARG A 188 -9.99 4.39 15.48
N PRO A 189 -11.04 4.20 14.66
CA PRO A 189 -11.13 3.08 13.72
C PRO A 189 -9.93 2.96 12.77
N GLU A 190 -9.41 4.10 12.29
CA GLU A 190 -8.35 4.12 11.30
C GLU A 190 -7.01 3.64 11.87
N VAL A 191 -6.77 3.91 13.15
CA VAL A 191 -5.65 3.34 13.90
C VAL A 191 -5.80 1.83 13.96
N ARG A 192 -6.98 1.33 14.36
CA ARG A 192 -7.23 -0.11 14.49
C ARG A 192 -7.02 -0.84 13.16
N SER A 193 -7.53 -0.30 12.06
CA SER A 193 -7.35 -0.93 10.74
C SER A 193 -5.88 -0.95 10.30
N LEU A 194 -5.10 0.11 10.54
CA LEU A 194 -3.66 0.10 10.24
C LEU A 194 -2.89 -0.92 11.10
N LEU A 195 -3.18 -0.97 12.40
CA LEU A 195 -2.57 -1.94 13.32
C LEU A 195 -2.90 -3.38 12.93
N MET A 196 -4.12 -3.62 12.43
CA MET A 196 -4.52 -4.91 11.88
C MET A 196 -3.69 -5.29 10.65
N LEU A 197 -3.50 -4.36 9.71
CA LEU A 197 -2.66 -4.58 8.53
C LEU A 197 -1.20 -4.90 8.93
N ILE A 198 -0.66 -4.18 9.91
CA ILE A 198 0.68 -4.42 10.47
C ILE A 198 0.79 -5.83 11.07
N ALA A 199 -0.20 -6.25 11.86
CA ALA A 199 -0.20 -7.59 12.46
C ALA A 199 -0.26 -8.70 11.39
N ILE A 200 -0.98 -8.47 10.29
CA ILE A 200 -1.09 -9.44 9.19
C ILE A 200 0.21 -9.51 8.38
N VAL A 201 0.83 -8.37 8.06
CA VAL A 201 2.11 -8.34 7.33
C VAL A 201 3.19 -9.09 8.11
N ASN A 202 3.28 -8.86 9.42
CA ASN A 202 4.30 -9.48 10.28
C ASN A 202 4.13 -11.00 10.42
N ALA A 203 2.91 -11.53 10.34
CA ALA A 203 2.67 -12.96 10.46
C ALA A 203 2.87 -13.75 9.15
N PHE A 204 3.17 -13.06 8.04
CA PHE A 204 3.13 -13.67 6.72
C PHE A 204 4.42 -14.41 6.35
N LYS A 205 4.28 -15.62 5.79
CA LYS A 205 5.40 -16.43 5.30
C LYS A 205 5.43 -16.47 3.76
N PRO A 206 6.58 -16.23 3.10
CA PRO A 206 6.67 -16.07 1.65
C PRO A 206 6.53 -17.36 0.82
N ASN A 207 6.30 -18.52 1.45
CA ASN A 207 6.43 -19.84 0.80
C ASN A 207 5.09 -20.49 0.39
N ASP A 208 3.96 -19.80 0.54
CA ASP A 208 2.63 -20.38 0.31
C ASP A 208 1.90 -19.71 -0.88
N LEU A 209 1.78 -20.46 -1.99
CA LEU A 209 1.05 -20.05 -3.20
C LEU A 209 -0.42 -19.71 -2.93
N SER A 210 -1.08 -20.46 -2.04
CA SER A 210 -2.51 -20.28 -1.75
C SER A 210 -2.81 -18.92 -1.10
N MET A 211 -1.77 -18.28 -0.55
CA MET A 211 -1.86 -17.00 0.12
C MET A 211 -1.69 -15.80 -0.83
N MET A 212 -1.44 -16.02 -2.13
CA MET A 212 -1.21 -14.94 -3.11
C MET A 212 -2.40 -13.96 -3.25
N PRO A 213 -3.67 -14.40 -3.35
CA PRO A 213 -4.80 -13.48 -3.36
C PRO A 213 -4.89 -12.66 -2.06
N ALA A 214 -4.73 -13.31 -0.90
CA ALA A 214 -4.72 -12.60 0.39
C ALA A 214 -3.59 -11.56 0.46
N ARG A 215 -2.43 -11.87 -0.14
CA ARG A 215 -1.29 -10.95 -0.20
C ARG A 215 -1.56 -9.73 -1.08
N ARG A 216 -2.17 -9.95 -2.24
CA ARG A 216 -2.58 -8.88 -3.15
C ARG A 216 -3.60 -7.96 -2.50
N LYS A 217 -4.64 -8.53 -1.87
CA LYS A 217 -5.63 -7.78 -1.06
C LYS A 217 -4.98 -6.90 -0.01
N LEU A 218 -4.03 -7.45 0.73
CA LEU A 218 -3.25 -6.71 1.72
C LEU A 218 -2.51 -5.52 1.11
N GLY A 219 -1.91 -5.68 -0.07
CA GLY A 219 -1.29 -4.58 -0.82
C GLY A 219 -2.28 -3.49 -1.23
N LEU A 220 -3.48 -3.87 -1.68
CA LEU A 220 -4.55 -2.92 -2.02
C LEU A 220 -4.96 -2.11 -0.80
N GLU A 221 -5.17 -2.76 0.35
CA GLU A 221 -5.60 -2.10 1.60
C GLU A 221 -4.52 -1.19 2.18
N ILE A 222 -3.25 -1.61 2.18
CA ILE A 222 -2.14 -0.78 2.66
C ILE A 222 -2.04 0.51 1.83
N LEU A 223 -2.15 0.41 0.51
CA LEU A 223 -2.14 1.58 -0.36
C LEU A 223 -3.42 2.41 -0.24
N ALA A 224 -4.58 1.80 -0.04
CA ALA A 224 -5.85 2.53 0.14
C ALA A 224 -5.99 3.21 1.51
N TRP A 225 -5.26 2.76 2.53
CA TRP A 225 -5.43 3.30 3.87
C TRP A 225 -5.23 4.82 3.90
N SER A 226 -6.18 5.51 4.54
CA SER A 226 -6.16 6.94 4.81
C SER A 226 -6.62 7.20 6.26
N PRO A 227 -6.28 8.35 6.87
CA PRO A 227 -6.76 8.67 8.22
C PRO A 227 -8.25 9.01 8.29
N THR A 228 -8.97 8.96 7.17
CA THR A 228 -10.39 9.35 7.06
C THR A 228 -11.26 8.30 6.35
N HIS A 229 -10.75 7.08 6.12
CA HIS A 229 -11.46 6.07 5.32
C HIS A 229 -12.80 5.63 5.91
N THR A 230 -13.04 5.78 7.22
CA THR A 230 -14.37 5.44 7.77
C THR A 230 -15.44 6.46 7.41
N ILE A 231 -15.04 7.69 7.05
CA ILE A 231 -15.95 8.79 6.70
C ILE A 231 -16.24 8.80 5.20
N SER A 232 -15.20 8.66 4.36
CA SER A 232 -15.32 8.74 2.91
C SER A 232 -14.24 7.92 2.20
N ALA A 233 -14.51 7.48 0.98
CA ALA A 233 -13.49 6.91 0.11
C ALA A 233 -12.48 7.98 -0.37
N GLY A 234 -12.87 9.25 -0.33
CA GLY A 234 -12.00 10.40 -0.63
C GLY A 234 -11.38 11.04 0.61
N PRO A 235 -10.46 11.99 0.43
CA PRO A 235 -9.86 12.75 1.52
C PRO A 235 -10.91 13.66 2.18
N VAL A 236 -10.80 13.80 3.51
CA VAL A 236 -11.70 14.65 4.31
C VAL A 236 -10.86 15.60 5.18
N PRO A 237 -10.49 16.80 4.67
CA PRO A 237 -9.49 17.66 5.31
C PRO A 237 -9.81 18.00 6.77
N TRP A 238 -11.05 18.37 7.07
CA TRP A 238 -11.47 18.72 8.44
C TRP A 238 -11.32 17.57 9.43
N ALA A 239 -11.46 16.31 8.98
CA ALA A 239 -11.31 15.15 9.84
C ALA A 239 -9.84 14.86 10.13
N GLU A 240 -8.97 15.08 9.14
CA GLU A 240 -7.52 14.96 9.28
C GLU A 240 -6.91 16.09 10.13
N GLU A 241 -7.42 17.31 10.01
CA GLU A 241 -7.05 18.45 10.87
C GLU A 241 -7.46 18.22 12.34
N SER A 242 -8.55 17.49 12.57
CA SER A 242 -9.02 17.12 13.92
C SER A 242 -8.20 16.01 14.59
N TYR A 243 -7.21 15.43 13.90
CA TYR A 243 -6.35 14.39 14.44
C TYR A 243 -5.31 14.97 15.40
N ASP A 244 -4.87 14.16 16.37
CA ASP A 244 -3.59 14.44 17.04
C ASP A 244 -2.49 14.38 15.97
N GLN A 245 -1.85 15.51 15.71
CA GLN A 245 -0.91 15.66 14.60
C GLN A 245 0.36 14.83 14.79
N LEU A 246 0.80 14.58 16.03
CA LEU A 246 1.94 13.69 16.29
C LEU A 246 1.55 12.23 16.03
N GLU A 247 0.37 11.83 16.48
CA GLU A 247 -0.15 10.48 16.20
C GLU A 247 -0.37 10.24 14.71
N LEU A 248 -0.98 11.20 14.01
CA LEU A 248 -1.21 11.12 12.57
C LEU A 248 0.10 10.99 11.79
N ASN A 249 1.09 11.82 12.12
CA ASN A 249 2.42 11.74 11.53
C ASN A 249 3.07 10.37 11.80
N ALA A 250 2.93 9.83 13.01
CA ALA A 250 3.40 8.49 13.36
C ALA A 250 2.68 7.38 12.55
N LEU A 251 1.37 7.50 12.30
CA LEU A 251 0.63 6.57 11.44
C LEU A 251 1.11 6.62 9.98
N TYR A 252 1.43 7.80 9.45
CA TYR A 252 2.02 7.92 8.10
C TYR A 252 3.39 7.24 8.01
N HIS A 253 4.23 7.36 9.03
CA HIS A 253 5.50 6.64 9.12
C HIS A 253 5.28 5.13 9.11
N ALA A 254 4.31 4.65 9.89
CA ALA A 254 3.96 3.23 9.95
C ALA A 254 3.47 2.70 8.59
N ARG A 255 2.55 3.41 7.94
CA ARG A 255 2.05 3.05 6.60
C ARG A 255 3.18 3.06 5.56
N ALA A 256 4.03 4.08 5.56
CA ALA A 256 5.14 4.19 4.61
C ALA A 256 6.07 2.98 4.68
N ALA A 257 6.49 2.60 5.89
CA ALA A 257 7.30 1.40 6.10
C ALA A 257 6.55 0.13 5.70
N LEU A 258 5.25 0.06 6.00
CA LEU A 258 4.40 -1.09 5.67
C LEU A 258 4.29 -1.33 4.16
N ILE A 259 4.24 -0.27 3.34
CA ILE A 259 4.28 -0.37 1.87
C ILE A 259 5.59 -1.07 1.43
N SER A 260 6.74 -0.63 1.95
CA SER A 260 8.05 -1.20 1.59
C SER A 260 8.26 -2.64 2.07
N ILE A 261 7.86 -2.92 3.31
CA ILE A 261 7.90 -4.28 3.87
C ILE A 261 6.98 -5.18 3.05
N ASN A 262 5.77 -4.71 2.72
CA ASN A 262 4.80 -5.49 1.96
C ASN A 262 5.31 -5.80 0.55
N GLY A 263 5.87 -4.81 -0.15
CA GLY A 263 6.46 -4.98 -1.47
C GLY A 263 7.67 -5.91 -1.47
N THR A 264 8.55 -5.82 -0.45
CA THR A 264 9.74 -6.69 -0.33
C THR A 264 9.36 -8.15 -0.18
N ILE A 265 8.45 -8.45 0.74
CA ILE A 265 7.95 -9.82 0.92
C ILE A 265 7.17 -10.25 -0.33
N TYR A 266 6.38 -9.37 -0.97
CA TYR A 266 5.66 -9.71 -2.21
C TYR A 266 6.62 -10.14 -3.32
N ARG A 267 7.69 -9.39 -3.56
CA ARG A 267 8.75 -9.77 -4.49
C ARG A 267 9.36 -11.11 -4.11
N LYS A 268 9.73 -11.30 -2.84
CA LYS A 268 10.31 -12.57 -2.36
C LYS A 268 9.37 -13.76 -2.59
N THR A 269 8.07 -13.55 -2.42
CA THR A 269 7.05 -14.56 -2.72
C THR A 269 7.02 -14.88 -4.22
N LEU A 270 7.01 -13.87 -5.10
CA LEU A 270 7.07 -14.10 -6.55
C LEU A 270 8.34 -14.86 -6.96
N ASP A 271 9.50 -14.47 -6.43
CA ASP A 271 10.80 -15.12 -6.69
C ASP A 271 10.78 -16.59 -6.24
N THR A 272 10.33 -16.84 -5.01
CA THR A 272 10.27 -18.19 -4.42
C THR A 272 9.34 -19.10 -5.21
N LEU A 273 8.19 -18.56 -5.63
CA LEU A 273 7.15 -19.30 -6.34
C LEU A 273 7.33 -19.30 -7.85
N LYS A 274 8.38 -18.64 -8.37
CA LYS A 274 8.68 -18.48 -9.80
C LYS A 274 7.51 -17.90 -10.61
N ILE A 275 6.76 -16.97 -10.00
CA ILE A 275 5.68 -16.25 -10.66
C ILE A 275 6.28 -15.04 -11.37
N ALA A 276 5.91 -14.82 -12.64
CA ALA A 276 6.37 -13.66 -13.41
C ALA A 276 5.99 -12.35 -12.70
N MET A 277 6.97 -11.44 -12.59
CA MET A 277 6.73 -10.11 -12.06
C MET A 277 5.88 -9.29 -13.03
N MET A 278 4.85 -8.62 -12.52
CA MET A 278 4.00 -7.73 -13.31
C MET A 278 4.67 -6.38 -13.57
N PHE A 279 5.58 -5.96 -12.69
CA PHE A 279 6.35 -4.72 -12.79
C PHE A 279 7.64 -4.81 -11.97
N GLN A 280 8.55 -3.86 -12.18
CA GLN A 280 9.82 -3.76 -11.45
C GLN A 280 9.60 -3.30 -10.00
N ILE A 281 9.29 -4.25 -9.11
CA ILE A 281 8.93 -3.95 -7.71
C ILE A 281 10.04 -3.16 -6.99
N GLN A 282 11.33 -3.50 -7.19
CA GLN A 282 12.41 -2.76 -6.52
C GLN A 282 12.46 -1.29 -6.96
N ALA A 283 12.33 -1.01 -8.25
CA ALA A 283 12.31 0.36 -8.75
C ALA A 283 11.13 1.16 -8.16
N ALA A 284 9.95 0.52 -8.03
CA ALA A 284 8.80 1.14 -7.37
C ALA A 284 9.07 1.43 -5.88
N LEU A 285 9.75 0.52 -5.17
CA LEU A 285 10.15 0.72 -3.77
C LEU A 285 11.18 1.85 -3.62
N ASP A 286 12.11 1.98 -4.56
CA ASP A 286 13.11 3.05 -4.58
C ASP A 286 12.43 4.41 -4.75
N VAL A 287 11.50 4.53 -5.69
CA VAL A 287 10.69 5.75 -5.89
C VAL A 287 9.83 6.06 -4.66
N HIS A 288 9.22 5.05 -4.03
CA HIS A 288 8.44 5.22 -2.81
C HIS A 288 9.30 5.73 -1.64
N CYS A 289 10.52 5.20 -1.47
CA CYS A 289 11.43 5.65 -0.43
C CYS A 289 11.77 7.14 -0.56
N VAL A 290 12.11 7.59 -1.77
CA VAL A 290 12.36 9.01 -2.07
C VAL A 290 11.11 9.87 -1.82
N SER A 291 9.93 9.38 -2.22
CA SER A 291 8.65 10.08 -2.02
C SER A 291 8.29 10.27 -0.54
N CYS A 292 8.79 9.40 0.34
CA CYS A 292 8.60 9.50 1.77
C CYS A 292 9.48 10.58 2.44
N GLN A 293 10.17 11.43 1.67
CA GLN A 293 10.96 12.53 2.22
C GLN A 293 10.17 13.48 3.14
N HIS A 294 8.87 13.63 2.89
CA HIS A 294 7.99 14.56 3.61
C HIS A 294 7.54 14.06 4.99
N LEU A 295 7.89 12.82 5.37
CA LEU A 295 7.67 12.33 6.73
C LEU A 295 8.43 13.20 7.73
N ASN A 296 7.70 13.93 8.57
CA ASN A 296 8.26 14.85 9.56
C ASN A 296 8.76 14.09 10.80
N THR A 297 9.83 13.32 10.60
CA THR A 297 10.43 12.45 11.63
C THR A 297 10.96 13.25 12.82
N ASP A 298 11.48 14.47 12.59
CA ASP A 298 12.05 15.31 13.65
C ASP A 298 10.99 15.72 14.69
N ALA A 299 9.74 15.96 14.26
CA ALA A 299 8.63 16.25 15.17
C ALA A 299 8.27 15.08 16.10
N LEU A 300 8.70 13.86 15.79
CA LEU A 300 8.43 12.67 16.61
C LEU A 300 9.54 12.39 17.64
N LEU A 301 10.71 13.03 17.51
CA LEU A 301 11.83 12.82 18.43
C LEU A 301 11.53 13.41 19.81
N GLY A 302 11.89 12.69 20.89
CA GLY A 302 11.57 13.08 22.26
C GLY A 302 10.10 12.83 22.64
N THR A 303 9.33 12.18 21.77
CA THR A 303 7.95 11.76 22.05
C THR A 303 7.88 10.24 22.21
N LYS A 304 6.72 9.72 22.64
CA LYS A 304 6.46 8.27 22.68
C LYS A 304 6.54 7.56 21.30
N TYR A 305 6.62 8.31 20.19
CA TYR A 305 6.70 7.77 18.83
C TYR A 305 8.12 7.74 18.26
N GLU A 306 9.16 8.15 19.01
CA GLU A 306 10.52 8.29 18.48
C GLU A 306 11.12 6.98 17.96
N GLU A 307 10.90 5.85 18.65
CA GLU A 307 11.38 4.54 18.21
C GLU A 307 10.71 4.10 16.89
N LEU A 308 9.42 4.41 16.73
CA LEU A 308 8.67 4.13 15.50
C LEU A 308 9.17 5.01 14.34
N ALA A 309 9.43 6.29 14.62
CA ALA A 309 9.96 7.23 13.64
C ALA A 309 11.33 6.78 13.12
N PHE A 310 12.20 6.33 14.03
CA PHE A 310 13.47 5.69 13.65
C PHE A 310 13.27 4.39 12.88
N TRP A 311 12.46 3.45 13.40
CA TRP A 311 12.21 2.15 12.77
C TRP A 311 11.75 2.32 11.33
N SER A 312 10.73 3.16 11.10
CA SER A 312 10.16 3.37 9.78
C SER A 312 11.20 3.95 8.80
N ARG A 313 11.91 5.02 9.18
CA ARG A 313 12.94 5.65 8.35
C ARG A 313 14.10 4.71 8.05
N PHE A 314 14.60 4.02 9.08
CA PHE A 314 15.71 3.09 8.94
C PHE A 314 15.31 1.92 8.02
N THR A 315 14.15 1.31 8.23
CA THR A 315 13.65 0.20 7.41
C THR A 315 13.41 0.61 5.96
N LEU A 316 12.84 1.80 5.71
CA LEU A 316 12.69 2.34 4.35
C LEU A 316 14.04 2.39 3.62
N CYS A 317 15.04 3.03 4.24
CA CYS A 317 16.37 3.20 3.64
C CYS A 317 17.15 1.88 3.54
N ALA A 318 16.96 0.94 4.47
CA ALA A 318 17.57 -0.37 4.40
C ALA A 318 17.00 -1.25 3.27
N ILE A 319 15.70 -1.09 2.95
CA ILE A 319 15.05 -1.79 1.83
C ILE A 319 15.46 -1.16 0.50
N SER A 320 15.42 0.17 0.43
CA SER A 320 15.61 1.02 -0.74
C SER A 320 16.48 2.21 -0.35
N ARG A 321 17.79 2.11 -0.59
CA ARG A 321 18.73 3.15 -0.14
C ARG A 321 18.50 4.45 -0.90
N ASP A 322 18.38 5.53 -0.14
CA ASP A 322 18.46 6.91 -0.61
C ASP A 322 19.75 7.54 -0.04
N PRO A 323 20.83 7.65 -0.83
CA PRO A 323 22.12 8.17 -0.36
C PRO A 323 22.02 9.57 0.26
N ASP A 324 21.09 10.41 -0.21
CA ASP A 324 20.88 11.77 0.32
C ASP A 324 20.34 11.75 1.75
N ARG A 325 19.83 10.59 2.20
CA ARG A 325 19.30 10.38 3.56
C ARG A 325 20.28 9.70 4.49
N ASP A 326 21.39 9.16 4.01
CA ASP A 326 22.37 8.45 4.85
C ASP A 326 22.84 9.33 6.03
N GLY A 327 23.18 10.60 5.75
CA GLY A 327 23.57 11.56 6.78
C GLY A 327 22.45 11.87 7.77
N TYR A 328 21.19 11.88 7.31
CA TYR A 328 20.02 12.06 8.18
C TYR A 328 19.81 10.86 9.11
N ILE A 329 19.83 9.64 8.59
CA ILE A 329 19.69 8.42 9.41
C ILE A 329 20.84 8.30 10.41
N LYS A 330 22.06 8.67 10.02
CA LYS A 330 23.21 8.70 10.95
C LYS A 330 23.01 9.69 12.11
N ARG A 331 22.41 10.86 11.87
CA ARG A 331 22.02 11.79 12.94
C ARG A 331 20.96 11.20 13.86
N LEU A 332 19.98 10.48 13.33
CA LEU A 332 18.98 9.79 14.15
C LEU A 332 19.60 8.73 15.05
N LEU A 333 20.54 7.92 14.53
CA LEU A 333 21.28 6.94 15.34
C LEU A 333 21.99 7.61 16.52
N HIS A 334 22.65 8.75 16.27
CA HIS A 334 23.32 9.51 17.32
C HIS A 334 22.34 10.12 18.33
N ALA A 335 21.26 10.77 17.85
CA ALA A 335 20.25 11.39 18.70
C ALA A 335 19.60 10.38 19.65
N LEU A 336 19.35 9.16 19.18
CA LEU A 336 18.76 8.07 19.95
C LEU A 336 19.79 7.18 20.69
N ARG A 337 21.08 7.53 20.63
CA ARG A 337 22.18 6.78 21.28
C ARG A 337 22.24 5.29 20.86
N LEU A 338 21.93 5.04 19.60
CA LEU A 338 21.98 3.72 18.95
C LEU A 338 23.39 3.50 18.34
N ASP A 339 24.38 3.41 19.22
CA ASP A 339 25.81 3.31 18.90
C ASP A 339 26.26 1.89 18.49
N SER A 340 25.43 0.86 18.69
CA SER A 340 25.73 -0.53 18.31
C SER A 340 24.59 -1.14 17.49
N TRP A 341 24.94 -2.14 16.67
CA TRP A 341 23.97 -2.91 15.91
C TRP A 341 22.92 -3.56 16.82
N GLU A 342 23.31 -4.04 17.99
CA GLU A 342 22.44 -4.72 18.95
C GLU A 342 21.36 -3.79 19.48
N LYS A 343 21.69 -2.51 19.70
CA LYS A 343 20.70 -1.49 20.07
C LYS A 343 19.75 -1.19 18.92
N VAL A 344 20.27 -1.02 17.70
CA VAL A 344 19.45 -0.82 16.49
C VAL A 344 18.50 -2.01 16.30
N LYS A 345 19.05 -3.23 16.32
CA LYS A 345 18.31 -4.49 16.21
C LYS A 345 17.20 -4.57 17.24
N ALA A 346 17.48 -4.25 18.51
CA ALA A 346 16.46 -4.26 19.56
C ALA A 346 15.28 -3.32 19.27
N VAL A 347 15.53 -2.12 18.72
CA VAL A 347 14.46 -1.19 18.32
C VAL A 347 13.67 -1.73 17.13
N LEU A 348 14.35 -2.28 16.12
CA LEU A 348 13.69 -2.84 14.95
C LEU A 348 12.82 -4.05 15.31
N GLU A 349 13.31 -4.95 16.17
CA GLU A 349 12.59 -6.16 16.62
C GLU A 349 11.34 -5.85 17.48
N ARG A 350 11.26 -4.65 18.08
CA ARG A 350 10.01 -4.20 18.73
C ARG A 350 8.89 -3.94 17.73
N HIS A 351 9.20 -3.71 16.46
CA HIS A 351 8.26 -3.27 15.43
C HIS A 351 8.11 -4.27 14.27
N MET A 352 9.02 -5.21 14.08
CA MET A 352 8.90 -6.23 13.02
C MET A 352 9.73 -7.46 13.31
N GLU A 353 9.36 -8.59 12.70
CA GLU A 353 10.24 -9.75 12.65
C GLU A 353 11.36 -9.50 11.63
N LEU A 354 12.60 -9.37 12.10
CA LEU A 354 13.75 -9.11 11.22
C LEU A 354 14.15 -10.34 10.41
N ARG A 355 14.16 -11.52 11.04
CA ARG A 355 14.49 -12.77 10.36
C ARG A 355 13.26 -13.39 9.72
N PRO A 356 13.43 -14.14 8.62
CA PRO A 356 14.67 -14.33 7.87
C PRO A 356 14.91 -13.25 6.79
N LEU A 357 14.04 -12.25 6.64
CA LEU A 357 13.95 -11.47 5.40
C LEU A 357 14.69 -10.13 5.40
N PHE A 358 14.85 -9.50 6.56
CA PHE A 358 15.27 -8.11 6.67
C PHE A 358 16.59 -7.91 7.42
N GLU A 359 16.99 -8.84 8.29
CA GLU A 359 18.19 -8.68 9.13
C GLU A 359 19.44 -8.34 8.30
N ASP A 360 19.72 -9.10 7.24
CA ASP A 360 20.93 -8.90 6.43
C ASP A 360 20.95 -7.51 5.76
N LYS A 361 19.81 -7.07 5.22
CA LYS A 361 19.67 -5.74 4.60
C LYS A 361 19.83 -4.63 5.63
N CYS A 362 19.16 -4.75 6.77
CA CYS A 362 19.25 -3.79 7.86
C CYS A 362 20.67 -3.71 8.45
N ARG A 363 21.34 -4.87 8.60
CA ARG A 363 22.71 -4.95 9.09
C ARG A 363 23.69 -4.31 8.11
N ALA A 364 23.61 -4.68 6.83
CA ALA A 364 24.45 -4.09 5.78
C ALA A 364 24.28 -2.57 5.70
N PHE A 365 23.05 -2.07 5.85
CA PHE A 365 22.79 -0.64 5.89
C PHE A 365 23.40 0.03 7.13
N TYR A 366 23.26 -0.57 8.32
CA TYR A 366 23.92 -0.06 9.53
C TYR A 366 25.44 0.01 9.39
N ASP A 367 26.07 -1.09 8.95
CA ASP A 367 27.53 -1.16 8.80
C ASP A 367 28.02 -0.11 7.79
N LEU A 368 27.29 0.11 6.70
CA LEU A 368 27.55 1.18 5.74
C LEU A 368 27.54 2.56 6.42
N LEU A 369 26.48 2.88 7.18
CA LEU A 369 26.36 4.18 7.87
C LEU A 369 27.48 4.43 8.87
N MET A 370 28.00 3.38 9.52
CA MET A 370 29.10 3.50 10.48
C MET A 370 30.42 3.89 9.81
N VAL A 371 30.66 3.44 8.57
CA VAL A 371 31.89 3.74 7.81
C VAL A 371 31.85 5.11 7.12
N LEU A 372 30.66 5.66 6.85
CA LEU A 372 30.55 6.98 6.20
C LEU A 372 31.17 8.10 7.07
N PRO A 373 31.80 9.13 6.47
CA PRO A 373 32.26 10.30 7.21
C PRO A 373 31.10 10.96 7.97
N GLN A 374 31.38 11.55 9.14
CA GLN A 374 30.43 12.52 9.72
C GLN A 374 30.48 13.79 8.86
N HIS A 375 29.75 13.82 7.75
CA HIS A 375 29.48 15.10 7.08
C HIS A 375 28.42 15.82 7.90
N GLU A 376 28.80 16.92 8.57
CA GLU A 376 27.86 17.93 9.05
C GLU A 376 27.27 18.64 7.82
N PRO A 377 25.98 18.54 7.52
CA PRO A 377 25.33 19.55 6.69
C PRO A 377 25.00 20.73 7.60
N SER A 378 25.55 21.89 7.26
CA SER A 378 25.19 23.18 7.86
C SER A 378 23.67 23.34 7.90
N TRP A 379 23.12 23.61 9.08
CA TRP A 379 21.74 24.06 9.27
C TRP A 379 21.43 25.20 8.27
N PRO A 380 20.32 25.15 7.50
CA PRO A 380 19.84 26.35 6.86
C PRO A 380 19.26 27.26 7.96
N GLY A 381 20.00 28.32 8.31
CA GLY A 381 19.43 29.52 8.92
C GLY A 381 19.45 29.61 10.45
N ARG A 382 20.64 29.77 11.05
CA ARG A 382 20.80 30.90 11.98
C ARG A 382 21.54 31.99 11.23
N VAL A 383 20.80 32.92 10.65
CA VAL A 383 21.35 34.21 10.26
C VAL A 383 21.84 34.85 11.57
N GLN A 384 23.15 34.88 11.77
CA GLN A 384 23.74 35.80 12.73
C GLN A 384 23.43 37.19 12.20
N VAL A 385 22.48 37.86 12.85
CA VAL A 385 22.40 39.32 12.81
C VAL A 385 23.66 39.80 13.52
N ILE A 386 24.68 40.14 12.74
CA ILE A 386 25.80 40.93 13.23
C ILE A 386 25.34 42.38 13.15
N SER A 387 25.32 42.99 14.34
CA SER A 387 25.03 44.41 14.63
C SER A 387 25.85 45.38 13.81
#